data_AF-F9D220-F1
#
_entry.id   AF-F9D220-F1
#
_cell.length_a   1.000
_cell.length_b   1.000
_cell.length_c   1.000
_cell.angle_alpha   90.00
_cell.angle_beta   90.00
_cell.angle_gamma   90.00
#
_symmetry.space_group_name_H-M   'P 1'
#
loop_
_entity.id
_entity.type
_entity.pdbx_description
1 polymer ?
#
loop_
_entity_poly.entity_id
_entity_poly.type
_entity_poly.pdbx_seq_one_letter_code
_entity_poly.pdbx_strand_id
1 'polypeptide(L)'
;MKHFQFFGVFLALFLSTRTWADSTVNYTFVDDLRSDWSAHFFALDKARIASNLGLTEDELTSKFSPSEGKNTVVCYSLGKDGSSQLLVPTSNVTGSAGYGGYFGWWVNAEGKSFNSTQRYYYVFDHQSFKVGIGQNGSSVSYGNIKYGSTLAFTLYVKYTPENGEAKTETINVNYKVLGTDAGAYTFYDSPLHNGYAVTYTDIEHGKIASALGLSADEFASAYKADNSGSVKLCAYKADGTLAETTNAGGNKGDKGYWLGADGCQCSWKKGVSYIYFTYDAPGKIGVGQMSTADQGNVKLGDSLTFYVVFKNEGKRAVVTFNYVVNTLDEAWSFTPVDGNFDNIHLKRSFVKGWNTLSLPFDLDKEQLQTVFGSDAKTAEFSNTDGNNVNFSTATGGLKANVPVLLWLDNAGDDYTFNNVVMETSSTLQADGNTWLLKGNYNAESNLAENDYILSGNQWWKNSSTSNYKVKGFRAFISYAGASSAAKQMNLTIDNHSLTTSIDDISVKQNSRSEMFNLGGVRVNGQYRGVVLQNGKKYIRK
;
A
#
# COMPACT_ATOMS: atom_id res chain seq x y z
N MET A 1 12.75 -18.86 -33.44
CA MET A 1 14.07 -19.47 -33.12
C MET A 1 15.01 -18.38 -32.63
N LYS A 2 15.11 -18.24 -31.31
CA LYS A 2 16.23 -17.69 -30.52
C LYS A 2 15.75 -17.69 -29.07
N HIS A 3 16.08 -18.78 -28.37
CA HIS A 3 15.87 -18.93 -26.94
C HIS A 3 16.75 -17.92 -26.20
N PHE A 4 16.14 -17.08 -25.38
CA PHE A 4 16.84 -16.36 -24.31
C PHE A 4 16.55 -17.10 -23.02
N GLN A 5 17.54 -17.85 -22.53
CA GLN A 5 17.53 -18.41 -21.18
C GLN A 5 17.85 -17.27 -20.20
N PHE A 6 16.89 -16.91 -19.36
CA PHE A 6 17.17 -16.11 -18.17
C PHE A 6 17.73 -17.05 -17.09
N PHE A 7 18.99 -16.83 -16.73
CA PHE A 7 19.58 -17.40 -15.52
C PHE A 7 18.86 -16.82 -14.30
N GLY A 8 18.35 -17.68 -13.42
CA GLY A 8 17.71 -17.29 -12.17
C GLY A 8 18.72 -16.61 -11.24
N VAL A 9 18.56 -15.31 -11.06
CA VAL A 9 19.20 -14.55 -9.98
C VAL A 9 18.28 -14.68 -8.76
N PHE A 10 18.72 -15.41 -7.74
CA PHE A 10 18.11 -15.39 -6.42
C PHE A 10 18.28 -13.98 -5.84
N LEU A 11 17.23 -13.18 -5.91
CA LEU A 11 17.15 -11.87 -5.25
C LEU A 11 16.72 -12.11 -3.80
N ALA A 12 17.65 -12.02 -2.87
CA ALA A 12 17.31 -11.88 -1.45
C ALA A 12 16.67 -10.50 -1.26
N LEU A 13 15.36 -10.45 -0.97
CA LEU A 13 14.68 -9.20 -0.63
C LEU A 13 15.04 -8.78 0.79
N PHE A 14 15.72 -7.64 0.92
CA PHE A 14 15.94 -6.93 2.18
C PHE A 14 14.64 -6.24 2.62
N LEU A 15 14.05 -6.66 3.73
CA LEU A 15 12.95 -5.93 4.40
C LEU A 15 13.54 -4.80 5.26
N SER A 16 13.27 -3.56 4.83
CA SER A 16 13.34 -2.27 5.55
C SER A 16 14.35 -2.13 6.71
N THR A 17 15.43 -1.38 6.48
CA THR A 17 16.27 -0.85 7.56
C THR A 17 15.71 0.49 8.05
N ARG A 18 15.17 0.56 9.28
CA ARG A 18 15.11 1.83 10.02
C ARG A 18 16.47 2.09 10.65
N THR A 19 17.10 3.20 10.28
CA THR A 19 18.28 3.75 10.98
C THR A 19 17.79 4.55 12.18
N TRP A 20 18.13 4.09 13.38
CA TRP A 20 18.17 4.96 14.56
C TRP A 20 19.57 5.60 14.65
N ALA A 21 19.69 6.70 15.41
CA ALA A 21 20.88 7.54 15.50
C ALA A 21 22.13 6.87 16.14
N ASP A 22 22.13 5.55 16.32
CA ASP A 22 23.08 4.77 17.13
C ASP A 22 23.82 3.65 16.36
N SER A 23 23.89 3.74 15.03
CA SER A 23 24.50 2.74 14.12
C SER A 23 23.96 1.30 14.27
N THR A 24 22.77 1.12 14.85
CA THR A 24 22.11 -0.19 14.94
C THR A 24 21.46 -0.60 13.62
N VAL A 25 21.69 -1.84 13.18
CA VAL A 25 21.02 -2.47 12.03
C VAL A 25 20.08 -3.57 12.52
N ASN A 26 18.86 -3.64 11.97
CA ASN A 26 17.93 -4.72 12.27
C ASN A 26 17.69 -5.56 11.01
N TYR A 27 17.94 -6.87 11.11
CA TYR A 27 17.61 -7.86 10.10
C TYR A 27 16.45 -8.72 10.58
N THR A 28 15.53 -9.07 9.67
CA THR A 28 14.55 -10.14 9.91
C THR A 28 14.67 -11.18 8.81
N PHE A 29 15.06 -12.39 9.18
CA PHE A 29 15.16 -13.54 8.27
C PHE A 29 13.98 -14.48 8.51
N VAL A 30 13.44 -15.04 7.43
CA VAL A 30 12.37 -16.03 7.47
C VAL A 30 12.90 -17.34 6.91
N ASP A 31 12.68 -18.45 7.62
CA ASP A 31 13.13 -19.77 7.17
C ASP A 31 12.23 -20.90 7.67
N ASP A 32 12.47 -22.10 7.16
CA ASP A 32 11.82 -23.34 7.58
C ASP A 32 12.56 -24.03 8.74
N LEU A 33 11.84 -24.79 9.58
CA LEU A 33 12.49 -25.64 10.58
C LEU A 33 13.17 -26.81 9.88
N ARG A 34 14.51 -26.78 9.79
CA ARG A 34 15.28 -27.94 9.34
C ARG A 34 15.52 -28.91 10.50
N SER A 35 15.48 -30.20 10.20
CA SER A 35 15.74 -31.27 11.18
C SER A 35 17.14 -31.88 11.06
N ASP A 36 17.98 -31.37 10.14
CA ASP A 36 19.20 -32.02 9.66
C ASP A 36 20.50 -31.39 10.20
N TRP A 37 20.41 -30.57 11.25
CA TRP A 37 21.53 -29.84 11.85
C TRP A 37 22.24 -28.84 10.93
N SER A 38 21.84 -28.68 9.66
CA SER A 38 22.48 -27.72 8.76
C SER A 38 22.12 -26.28 9.13
N ALA A 39 23.10 -25.38 9.02
CA ALA A 39 22.85 -23.94 9.13
C ALA A 39 22.43 -23.39 7.77
N HIS A 40 21.34 -22.62 7.74
CA HIS A 40 20.99 -21.83 6.56
C HIS A 40 21.55 -20.42 6.70
N PHE A 41 22.31 -19.98 5.69
CA PHE A 41 23.05 -18.73 5.72
C PHE A 41 22.31 -17.58 5.03
N PHE A 42 22.18 -16.47 5.76
CA PHE A 42 21.59 -15.23 5.29
C PHE A 42 22.66 -14.15 5.15
N ALA A 43 22.62 -13.39 4.06
CA ALA A 43 23.58 -12.31 3.83
C ALA A 43 23.29 -11.09 4.70
N LEU A 44 24.36 -10.50 5.24
CA LEU A 44 24.35 -9.17 5.83
C LEU A 44 24.85 -8.16 4.79
N ASP A 45 24.45 -6.90 4.92
CA ASP A 45 24.94 -5.81 4.08
C ASP A 45 26.40 -5.49 4.43
N LYS A 46 27.32 -6.25 3.82
CA LYS A 46 28.76 -6.15 4.03
C LYS A 46 29.29 -4.74 3.70
N ALA A 47 28.81 -4.15 2.61
CA ALA A 47 29.20 -2.81 2.16
C ALA A 47 28.88 -1.75 3.23
N ARG A 48 27.67 -1.79 3.77
CA ARG A 48 27.26 -0.88 4.85
C ARG A 48 28.08 -1.10 6.13
N ILE A 49 28.24 -2.34 6.55
CA ILE A 49 29.01 -2.65 7.78
C ILE A 49 30.44 -2.13 7.64
N ALA A 50 31.07 -2.33 6.47
CA ALA A 50 32.40 -1.81 6.19
C ALA A 50 32.41 -0.27 6.27
N SER A 51 31.47 0.39 5.60
CA SER A 51 31.33 1.86 5.60
C SER A 51 31.16 2.42 7.01
N ASN A 52 30.31 1.83 7.85
CA ASN A 52 30.07 2.29 9.23
C ASN A 52 31.32 2.14 10.11
N LEU A 53 32.14 1.13 9.86
CA LEU A 53 33.43 0.94 10.51
C LEU A 53 34.56 1.78 9.89
N GLY A 54 34.31 2.47 8.78
CA GLY A 54 35.32 3.24 8.04
C GLY A 54 36.34 2.36 7.32
N LEU A 55 35.89 1.21 6.79
CA LEU A 55 36.67 0.23 6.05
C LEU A 55 36.09 0.04 4.65
N THR A 56 36.91 -0.49 3.74
CA THR A 56 36.43 -1.16 2.53
C THR A 56 35.93 -2.58 2.84
N GLU A 57 35.14 -3.18 1.96
CA GLU A 57 34.68 -4.57 2.13
C GLU A 57 35.84 -5.59 2.21
N ASP A 58 36.92 -5.34 1.46
CA ASP A 58 38.11 -6.18 1.47
C ASP A 58 38.89 -6.04 2.78
N GLU A 59 39.00 -4.82 3.32
CA GLU A 59 39.60 -4.58 4.63
C GLU A 59 38.79 -5.21 5.76
N LEU A 60 37.46 -5.13 5.68
CA LEU A 60 36.57 -5.74 6.67
C LEU A 60 36.81 -7.25 6.81
N THR A 61 37.01 -7.96 5.69
CA THR A 61 37.29 -9.40 5.71
C THR A 61 38.75 -9.70 6.03
N SER A 62 39.70 -8.99 5.42
CA SER A 62 41.13 -9.29 5.58
C SER A 62 41.69 -8.95 6.97
N LYS A 63 41.08 -7.99 7.68
CA LYS A 63 41.46 -7.61 9.05
C LYS A 63 40.73 -8.43 10.12
N PHE A 64 39.85 -9.36 9.75
CA PHE A 64 39.12 -10.18 10.71
C PHE A 64 40.09 -11.07 11.50
N SER A 65 39.96 -11.07 12.84
CA SER A 65 40.90 -11.70 13.76
C SER A 65 40.18 -12.53 14.82
N PRO A 66 40.77 -13.66 15.27
CA PRO A 66 40.27 -14.43 16.42
C PRO A 66 40.53 -13.78 17.78
N SER A 67 41.19 -12.63 17.82
CA SER A 67 41.47 -11.90 19.05
C SER A 67 41.42 -10.39 18.82
N GLU A 68 41.01 -9.66 19.85
CA GLU A 68 41.16 -8.21 19.86
C GLU A 68 42.63 -7.82 19.73
N GLY A 69 42.88 -6.81 18.92
CA GLY A 69 44.21 -6.31 18.63
C GLY A 69 44.12 -4.98 17.91
N LYS A 70 45.27 -4.35 17.70
CA LYS A 70 45.34 -3.20 16.83
C LYS A 70 45.18 -3.62 15.38
N ASN A 71 44.53 -2.78 14.61
CA ASN A 71 44.27 -2.99 13.19
C ASN A 71 43.46 -4.28 12.90
N THR A 72 42.59 -4.70 13.81
CA THR A 72 41.77 -5.91 13.66
C THR A 72 40.27 -5.64 13.72
N VAL A 73 39.53 -6.49 13.02
CA VAL A 73 38.07 -6.63 13.11
C VAL A 73 37.75 -7.88 13.92
N VAL A 74 36.80 -7.78 14.83
CA VAL A 74 36.32 -8.90 15.66
C VAL A 74 34.80 -8.85 15.73
N CYS A 75 34.17 -10.00 15.96
CA CYS A 75 32.72 -10.09 16.15
C CYS A 75 32.38 -10.79 17.46
N TYR A 76 31.40 -10.26 18.20
CA TYR A 76 30.94 -10.82 19.47
C TYR A 76 29.42 -10.91 19.51
N SER A 77 28.93 -11.70 20.46
CA SER A 77 27.53 -11.74 20.89
C SER A 77 27.42 -11.55 22.39
N LEU A 78 26.20 -11.39 22.90
CA LEU A 78 25.93 -11.33 24.35
C LEU A 78 25.68 -12.72 24.93
N GLY A 79 26.44 -13.05 25.97
CA GLY A 79 26.21 -14.20 26.84
C GLY A 79 24.99 -13.99 27.76
N LYS A 80 24.48 -15.09 28.32
CA LYS A 80 23.29 -15.06 29.22
C LYS A 80 23.44 -14.11 30.41
N ASP A 81 24.65 -13.99 30.92
CA ASP A 81 25.06 -13.13 32.04
C ASP A 81 25.39 -11.69 31.62
N GLY A 82 25.24 -11.34 30.34
CA GLY A 82 25.59 -10.03 29.79
C GLY A 82 27.07 -9.90 29.41
N SER A 83 27.87 -10.96 29.50
CA SER A 83 29.26 -10.96 29.04
C SER A 83 29.37 -10.93 27.52
N SER A 84 30.43 -10.33 26.97
CA SER A 84 30.74 -10.40 25.54
C SER A 84 31.37 -11.74 25.21
N GLN A 85 30.77 -12.48 24.27
CA GLN A 85 31.22 -13.79 23.80
C GLN A 85 31.81 -13.63 22.40
N LEU A 86 33.13 -13.77 22.29
CA LEU A 86 33.84 -13.63 21.02
C LEU A 86 33.47 -14.78 20.06
N LEU A 87 33.21 -14.44 18.80
CA LEU A 87 33.00 -15.41 17.73
C LEU A 87 34.37 -15.73 17.12
N VAL A 88 35.05 -16.72 17.71
CA VAL A 88 36.45 -17.06 17.39
C VAL A 88 36.54 -18.07 16.25
N PRO A 89 37.32 -17.79 15.19
CA PRO A 89 37.69 -18.77 14.19
C PRO A 89 38.88 -19.64 14.61
N THR A 90 38.73 -20.57 15.58
CA THR A 90 39.70 -21.68 15.76
C THR A 90 39.01 -22.97 16.27
N SER A 91 39.59 -24.11 15.90
CA SER A 91 38.96 -25.44 15.82
C SER A 91 38.61 -26.15 17.13
N ASN A 92 38.57 -25.51 18.30
CA ASN A 92 38.30 -26.20 19.57
C ASN A 92 37.80 -25.27 20.69
N VAL A 93 36.66 -24.60 20.51
CA VAL A 93 35.96 -23.99 21.67
C VAL A 93 34.96 -25.00 22.21
N THR A 94 35.25 -25.57 23.38
CA THR A 94 34.29 -26.35 24.18
C THR A 94 33.04 -25.52 24.42
N GLY A 95 31.88 -25.94 23.88
CA GLY A 95 30.61 -25.19 23.97
C GLY A 95 30.26 -24.35 22.75
N SER A 96 31.00 -24.44 21.64
CA SER A 96 30.62 -23.85 20.34
C SER A 96 29.80 -24.83 19.49
N ALA A 97 28.91 -24.31 18.64
CA ALA A 97 28.19 -25.09 17.64
C ALA A 97 28.98 -25.03 16.32
N GLY A 98 29.91 -25.97 16.12
CA GLY A 98 30.68 -26.07 14.87
C GLY A 98 30.02 -27.02 13.88
N TYR A 99 29.51 -26.51 12.76
CA TYR A 99 29.17 -27.30 11.58
C TYR A 99 29.93 -26.74 10.37
N GLY A 100 30.62 -27.60 9.61
CA GLY A 100 31.25 -27.22 8.33
C GLY A 100 32.39 -26.19 8.38
N GLY A 101 33.00 -25.94 9.54
CA GLY A 101 34.07 -24.93 9.70
C GLY A 101 33.59 -23.52 10.02
N TYR A 102 32.28 -23.33 10.28
CA TYR A 102 31.70 -22.06 10.71
C TYR A 102 31.61 -21.95 12.24
N PHE A 103 31.70 -20.74 12.77
CA PHE A 103 31.84 -20.48 14.22
C PHE A 103 30.58 -19.83 14.80
N GLY A 104 30.11 -20.34 15.93
CA GLY A 104 28.80 -19.99 16.46
C GLY A 104 28.58 -20.39 17.92
N TRP A 105 27.50 -19.86 18.51
CA TRP A 105 27.10 -20.15 19.89
C TRP A 105 25.73 -20.82 19.93
N TRP A 106 25.57 -21.71 20.91
CA TRP A 106 24.24 -22.10 21.37
C TRP A 106 23.59 -20.91 22.05
N VAL A 107 22.29 -20.73 21.82
CA VAL A 107 21.52 -19.63 22.39
C VAL A 107 20.33 -20.14 23.17
N ASN A 108 19.95 -19.38 24.19
CA ASN A 108 18.68 -19.57 24.88
C ASN A 108 17.54 -18.87 24.12
N ALA A 109 16.31 -18.97 24.64
CA ALA A 109 15.11 -18.40 24.02
C ALA A 109 15.12 -16.86 23.98
N GLU A 110 16.03 -16.23 24.72
CA GLU A 110 16.24 -14.79 24.78
C GLU A 110 17.35 -14.33 23.81
N GLY A 111 17.92 -15.24 23.02
CA GLY A 111 18.99 -14.90 22.06
C GLY A 111 20.40 -14.85 22.63
N LYS A 112 20.57 -15.18 23.91
CA LYS A 112 21.85 -15.03 24.60
C LYS A 112 22.67 -16.31 24.54
N SER A 113 23.96 -16.17 24.27
CA SER A 113 24.90 -17.28 24.19
C SER A 113 24.99 -18.04 25.53
N PHE A 114 24.95 -19.37 25.48
CA PHE A 114 24.91 -20.23 26.68
C PHE A 114 25.60 -21.58 26.47
N ASN A 115 26.10 -22.23 27.54
CA ASN A 115 26.97 -23.42 27.45
C ASN A 115 26.27 -24.79 27.68
N SER A 116 24.95 -24.87 27.63
CA SER A 116 24.20 -26.11 27.94
C SER A 116 23.38 -26.64 26.76
N THR A 117 22.90 -27.87 26.91
CA THR A 117 22.31 -28.80 25.93
C THR A 117 21.00 -28.37 25.21
N GLN A 118 20.73 -27.07 25.05
CA GLN A 118 19.63 -26.61 24.19
C GLN A 118 20.03 -26.59 22.70
N ARG A 119 19.05 -26.80 21.82
CA ARG A 119 19.21 -27.46 20.52
C ARG A 119 19.17 -26.55 19.29
N TYR A 120 19.38 -25.25 19.45
CA TYR A 120 19.52 -24.30 18.33
C TYR A 120 20.71 -23.36 18.54
N TYR A 121 21.29 -22.93 17.43
CA TYR A 121 22.53 -22.18 17.38
C TYR A 121 22.51 -21.21 16.21
N TYR A 122 23.32 -20.15 16.29
CA TYR A 122 23.69 -19.36 15.12
C TYR A 122 25.19 -19.47 14.88
N VAL A 123 25.60 -19.32 13.63
CA VAL A 123 27.00 -19.23 13.17
C VAL A 123 27.20 -17.94 12.40
N PHE A 124 28.42 -17.43 12.39
CA PHE A 124 28.82 -16.27 11.60
C PHE A 124 29.93 -16.65 10.61
N ASP A 125 29.68 -16.45 9.33
CA ASP A 125 30.67 -16.54 8.27
C ASP A 125 31.26 -15.15 8.01
N HIS A 126 32.46 -14.93 8.55
CA HIS A 126 33.20 -13.67 8.43
C HIS A 126 33.76 -13.41 7.01
N GLN A 127 33.91 -14.44 6.17
CA GLN A 127 34.42 -14.26 4.81
C GLN A 127 33.32 -13.69 3.91
N SER A 128 32.13 -14.30 3.99
CA SER A 128 30.97 -13.91 3.19
C SER A 128 30.06 -12.90 3.90
N PHE A 129 30.34 -12.53 5.16
CA PHE A 129 29.47 -11.75 6.03
C PHE A 129 28.03 -12.28 6.04
N LYS A 130 27.90 -13.58 6.32
CA LYS A 130 26.60 -14.26 6.44
C LYS A 130 26.37 -14.74 7.86
N VAL A 131 25.12 -14.73 8.30
CA VAL A 131 24.72 -15.38 9.56
C VAL A 131 23.95 -16.64 9.24
N GLY A 132 24.38 -17.76 9.80
CA GLY A 132 23.75 -19.06 9.67
C GLY A 132 22.95 -19.41 10.91
N ILE A 133 21.79 -20.04 10.77
CA ILE A 133 21.00 -20.50 11.91
C ILE A 133 20.62 -21.96 11.71
N GLY A 134 20.78 -22.76 12.76
CA GLY A 134 20.57 -24.20 12.71
C GLY A 134 19.95 -24.73 13.99
N GLN A 135 19.35 -25.92 13.90
CA GLN A 135 18.75 -26.61 15.03
C GLN A 135 18.79 -28.14 14.88
N ASN A 136 18.60 -28.84 16.00
CA ASN A 136 18.43 -30.28 16.03
C ASN A 136 16.95 -30.68 16.07
N GLY A 137 16.48 -31.37 15.03
CA GLY A 137 15.09 -31.83 14.94
C GLY A 137 14.68 -32.96 15.90
N SER A 138 15.61 -33.53 16.68
CA SER A 138 15.42 -34.85 17.33
C SER A 138 14.93 -34.84 18.78
N SER A 139 14.49 -33.73 19.38
CA SER A 139 13.99 -33.76 20.78
C SER A 139 12.89 -32.77 21.06
N VAL A 140 11.71 -33.30 21.34
CA VAL A 140 10.54 -32.57 21.83
C VAL A 140 10.66 -32.14 23.31
N SER A 141 11.67 -32.61 24.05
CA SER A 141 11.70 -32.52 25.52
C SER A 141 12.29 -31.24 26.12
N TYR A 142 12.90 -30.35 25.33
CA TYR A 142 13.69 -29.20 25.84
C TYR A 142 13.45 -27.86 25.13
N GLY A 143 12.27 -27.65 24.53
CA GLY A 143 11.87 -26.37 23.95
C GLY A 143 12.58 -26.03 22.64
N ASN A 144 12.19 -26.70 21.55
CA ASN A 144 12.65 -26.35 20.20
C ASN A 144 12.09 -24.98 19.79
N ILE A 145 12.80 -24.27 18.90
CA ILE A 145 12.21 -23.16 18.15
C ILE A 145 10.96 -23.72 17.48
N LYS A 146 9.80 -23.11 17.74
CA LYS A 146 8.56 -23.50 17.09
C LYS A 146 8.40 -22.67 15.83
N TYR A 147 7.64 -23.18 14.88
CA TYR A 147 7.11 -22.30 13.85
C TYR A 147 6.39 -21.10 14.48
N GLY A 148 6.46 -19.94 13.83
CA GLY A 148 5.97 -18.65 14.34
C GLY A 148 6.82 -18.04 15.46
N SER A 149 7.85 -18.74 15.98
CA SER A 149 8.77 -18.15 16.95
C SER A 149 9.74 -17.19 16.26
N THR A 150 10.06 -16.11 16.95
CA THR A 150 11.16 -15.21 16.59
C THR A 150 12.32 -15.47 17.54
N LEU A 151 13.47 -15.87 17.02
CA LEU A 151 14.74 -15.88 17.73
C LEU A 151 15.43 -14.55 17.44
N ALA A 152 15.51 -13.66 18.42
CA ALA A 152 16.30 -12.44 18.30
C ALA A 152 17.70 -12.70 18.88
N PHE A 153 18.77 -12.18 18.27
CA PHE A 153 20.10 -12.09 18.89
C PHE A 153 20.84 -10.89 18.32
N THR A 154 21.88 -10.44 19.02
CA THR A 154 22.67 -9.28 18.63
C THR A 154 24.12 -9.67 18.39
N LEU A 155 24.66 -9.22 17.26
CA LEU A 155 26.07 -9.28 16.92
C LEU A 155 26.67 -7.88 17.04
N TYR A 156 27.92 -7.82 17.51
CA TYR A 156 28.70 -6.60 17.58
C TYR A 156 29.93 -6.80 16.71
N VAL A 157 30.05 -6.05 15.61
CA VAL A 157 31.24 -6.07 14.75
C VAL A 157 32.08 -4.86 15.12
N LYS A 158 33.24 -5.09 15.71
CA LYS A 158 34.14 -4.03 16.19
C LYS A 158 35.40 -3.98 15.34
N TYR A 159 35.76 -2.79 14.89
CA TYR A 159 37.06 -2.50 14.30
C TYR A 159 37.88 -1.65 15.27
N THR A 160 39.10 -2.10 15.56
CA THR A 160 40.07 -1.34 16.36
C THR A 160 41.21 -0.91 15.43
N PRO A 161 41.30 0.37 15.03
CA PRO A 161 42.35 0.84 14.14
C PRO A 161 43.72 0.84 14.84
N GLU A 162 44.81 0.91 14.07
CA GLU A 162 46.18 1.03 14.61
C GLU A 162 46.33 2.30 15.48
N ASN A 163 45.69 3.38 15.02
CA ASN A 163 45.61 4.68 15.65
C ASN A 163 44.17 5.20 15.56
N GLY A 164 43.63 5.71 16.66
CA GLY A 164 42.26 6.22 16.74
C GLY A 164 41.34 5.39 17.64
N GLU A 165 40.09 5.81 17.74
CA GLU A 165 39.07 5.14 18.56
C GLU A 165 38.50 3.91 17.85
N ALA A 166 38.18 2.87 18.62
CA ALA A 166 37.49 1.71 18.11
C ALA A 166 36.05 2.07 17.69
N LYS A 167 35.58 1.47 16.61
CA LYS A 167 34.21 1.61 16.11
C LYS A 167 33.49 0.28 16.22
N THR A 168 32.20 0.33 16.56
CA THR A 168 31.36 -0.86 16.69
C THR A 168 30.07 -0.68 15.91
N GLU A 169 29.75 -1.64 15.07
CA GLU A 169 28.44 -1.78 14.44
C GLU A 169 27.61 -2.79 15.24
N THR A 170 26.39 -2.40 15.62
CA THR A 170 25.45 -3.28 16.32
C THR A 170 24.47 -3.85 15.32
N ILE A 171 24.37 -5.18 15.25
CA ILE A 171 23.51 -5.89 14.30
C ILE A 171 22.52 -6.74 15.09
N ASN A 172 21.27 -6.31 15.15
CA ASN A 172 20.17 -7.11 15.66
C ASN A 172 19.65 -8.02 14.57
N VAL A 173 19.61 -9.31 14.84
CA VAL A 173 19.08 -10.33 13.94
C VAL A 173 17.84 -10.92 14.57
N ASN A 174 16.73 -10.85 13.86
CA ASN A 174 15.48 -11.54 14.18
C ASN A 174 15.31 -12.69 13.19
N TYR A 175 15.34 -13.92 13.67
CA TYR A 175 15.10 -15.09 12.85
C TYR A 175 13.73 -15.67 13.15
N LYS A 176 12.86 -15.61 12.16
CA LYS A 176 11.51 -16.12 12.22
C LYS A 176 11.46 -17.46 11.51
N VAL A 177 11.04 -18.48 12.23
CA VAL A 177 10.81 -19.77 11.62
C VAL A 177 9.37 -19.85 11.16
N LEU A 178 9.11 -19.73 9.86
CA LEU A 178 7.76 -19.71 9.32
C LEU A 178 7.52 -20.90 8.35
N GLY A 179 8.50 -21.28 7.55
CA GLY A 179 8.35 -22.27 6.46
C GLY A 179 9.16 -21.83 5.24
N THR A 180 9.00 -22.52 4.11
CA THR A 180 9.64 -22.12 2.84
C THR A 180 9.02 -20.80 2.33
N ASP A 181 9.84 -19.78 2.11
CA ASP A 181 9.38 -18.50 1.56
C ASP A 181 8.83 -18.68 0.14
N ALA A 182 7.61 -18.20 -0.09
CA ALA A 182 6.88 -18.27 -1.34
C ALA A 182 6.56 -16.88 -1.92
N GLY A 183 7.16 -15.83 -1.36
CA GLY A 183 7.09 -14.47 -1.91
C GLY A 183 6.66 -13.43 -0.88
N ALA A 184 6.97 -12.18 -1.19
CA ALA A 184 6.56 -11.02 -0.42
C ALA A 184 5.80 -10.03 -1.31
N TYR A 185 4.68 -9.53 -0.81
CA TYR A 185 3.80 -8.61 -1.54
C TYR A 185 3.46 -7.41 -0.66
N THR A 186 3.47 -6.22 -1.24
CA THR A 186 2.92 -5.03 -0.60
C THR A 186 1.56 -4.74 -1.21
N PHE A 187 0.58 -4.56 -0.34
CA PHE A 187 -0.80 -4.31 -0.69
C PHE A 187 -1.18 -2.90 -0.25
N TYR A 188 -1.57 -2.05 -1.19
CA TYR A 188 -2.00 -0.69 -0.92
C TYR A 188 -3.52 -0.60 -0.92
N ASP A 189 -4.11 -0.06 0.15
CA ASP A 189 -5.56 0.03 0.30
C ASP A 189 -6.05 1.39 0.80
N SER A 190 -7.35 1.60 0.66
CA SER A 190 -8.09 2.72 1.21
C SER A 190 -8.43 2.48 2.70
N PRO A 191 -8.44 3.52 3.55
CA PRO A 191 -8.78 3.42 4.97
C PRO A 191 -10.26 3.13 5.25
N LEU A 192 -11.12 3.11 4.22
CA LEU A 192 -12.57 3.10 4.39
C LEU A 192 -13.25 2.14 3.42
N HIS A 193 -13.37 0.89 3.87
CA HIS A 193 -14.37 -0.04 3.34
C HIS A 193 -15.64 0.10 4.16
N ASN A 194 -16.74 0.56 3.57
CA ASN A 194 -18.05 0.68 4.24
C ASN A 194 -18.74 -0.69 4.46
N GLY A 195 -17.96 -1.76 4.55
CA GLY A 195 -18.37 -3.15 4.70
C GLY A 195 -17.14 -4.05 4.71
N TYR A 196 -17.33 -5.35 4.92
CA TYR A 196 -16.27 -6.35 4.80
C TYR A 196 -15.90 -6.59 3.32
N ALA A 197 -15.70 -5.52 2.56
CA ALA A 197 -15.27 -5.60 1.18
C ALA A 197 -13.81 -6.06 1.14
N VAL A 198 -13.48 -6.80 0.09
CA VAL A 198 -12.15 -7.37 -0.12
C VAL A 198 -11.59 -6.80 -1.39
N THR A 199 -10.37 -6.30 -1.30
CA THR A 199 -9.58 -5.98 -2.46
C THR A 199 -8.60 -7.11 -2.71
N TYR A 200 -8.55 -7.60 -3.95
CA TYR A 200 -7.76 -8.76 -4.34
C TYR A 200 -6.50 -8.34 -5.09
N THR A 201 -5.40 -9.02 -4.81
CA THR A 201 -4.14 -8.93 -5.55
C THR A 201 -3.69 -10.31 -6.01
N ASP A 202 -3.23 -10.37 -7.26
CA ASP A 202 -2.62 -11.56 -7.83
C ASP A 202 -1.31 -11.91 -7.11
N ILE A 203 -1.13 -13.19 -6.81
CA ILE A 203 0.14 -13.71 -6.28
C ILE A 203 0.65 -14.88 -7.12
N GLU A 204 1.95 -15.14 -7.02
CA GLU A 204 2.61 -16.18 -7.80
C GLU A 204 2.33 -17.57 -7.23
N HIS A 205 1.18 -18.14 -7.57
CA HIS A 205 0.78 -19.48 -7.09
C HIS A 205 1.77 -20.60 -7.44
N GLY A 206 2.57 -20.45 -8.51
CA GLY A 206 3.61 -21.41 -8.89
C GLY A 206 4.76 -21.48 -7.88
N LYS A 207 5.10 -20.36 -7.22
CA LYS A 207 6.09 -20.34 -6.13
C LYS A 207 5.56 -21.06 -4.90
N ILE A 208 4.28 -20.87 -4.58
CA ILE A 208 3.60 -21.60 -3.50
C ILE A 208 3.61 -23.11 -3.79
N ALA A 209 3.19 -23.51 -4.99
CA ALA A 209 3.17 -24.91 -5.39
C ALA A 209 4.56 -25.53 -5.29
N SER A 210 5.59 -24.86 -5.83
CA SER A 210 6.98 -25.33 -5.79
C SER A 210 7.50 -25.46 -4.36
N ALA A 211 7.20 -24.50 -3.48
CA ALA A 211 7.55 -24.55 -2.06
C ALA A 211 6.88 -25.73 -1.32
N LEU A 212 5.70 -26.15 -1.76
CA LEU A 212 5.03 -27.37 -1.29
C LEU A 212 5.51 -28.64 -2.01
N GLY A 213 6.41 -28.52 -2.99
CA GLY A 213 6.83 -29.63 -3.86
C GLY A 213 5.70 -30.21 -4.69
N LEU A 214 4.81 -29.36 -5.17
CA LEU A 214 3.70 -29.65 -6.08
C LEU A 214 3.90 -28.90 -7.39
N SER A 215 3.36 -29.43 -8.48
CA SER A 215 3.08 -28.65 -9.68
C SER A 215 1.91 -27.68 -9.47
N ALA A 216 1.76 -26.70 -10.36
CA ALA A 216 0.64 -25.75 -10.28
C ALA A 216 -0.74 -26.44 -10.38
N ASP A 217 -0.86 -27.46 -11.24
CA ASP A 217 -2.12 -28.22 -11.41
C ASP A 217 -2.45 -29.08 -10.19
N GLU A 218 -1.43 -29.70 -9.58
CA GLU A 218 -1.58 -30.44 -8.32
C GLU A 218 -2.01 -29.52 -7.19
N PHE A 219 -1.38 -28.34 -7.07
CA PHE A 219 -1.77 -27.34 -6.08
C PHE A 219 -3.22 -26.88 -6.27
N ALA A 220 -3.63 -26.55 -7.50
CA ALA A 220 -5.00 -26.12 -7.80
C ALA A 220 -6.04 -27.22 -7.49
N SER A 221 -5.66 -28.48 -7.69
CA SER A 221 -6.51 -29.63 -7.35
C SER A 221 -6.59 -29.89 -5.84
N ALA A 222 -5.46 -29.70 -5.15
CA ALA A 222 -5.28 -29.99 -3.73
C ALA A 222 -5.84 -28.90 -2.82
N TYR A 223 -5.84 -27.64 -3.25
CA TYR A 223 -6.48 -26.54 -2.53
C TYR A 223 -7.99 -26.49 -2.82
N LYS A 224 -8.79 -26.16 -1.79
CA LYS A 224 -10.22 -25.90 -1.90
C LYS A 224 -10.55 -24.62 -1.13
N ALA A 225 -11.39 -23.77 -1.71
CA ALA A 225 -11.79 -22.48 -1.14
C ALA A 225 -12.40 -22.59 0.27
N ASP A 226 -13.06 -23.71 0.57
CA ASP A 226 -13.62 -24.02 1.89
C ASP A 226 -12.59 -24.56 2.89
N ASN A 227 -11.31 -24.58 2.50
CA ASN A 227 -10.20 -25.17 3.22
C ASN A 227 -10.33 -26.68 3.48
N SER A 228 -11.20 -27.39 2.75
CA SER A 228 -11.40 -28.85 2.91
C SER A 228 -10.33 -29.71 2.22
N GLY A 229 -9.63 -29.15 1.23
CA GLY A 229 -8.57 -29.82 0.45
C GLY A 229 -7.36 -30.28 1.26
N SER A 230 -6.43 -31.00 0.63
CA SER A 230 -5.20 -31.46 1.28
C SER A 230 -4.22 -30.31 1.55
N VAL A 231 -4.19 -29.30 0.68
CA VAL A 231 -3.51 -28.03 0.95
C VAL A 231 -4.40 -27.18 1.85
N LYS A 232 -3.90 -26.84 3.04
CA LYS A 232 -4.58 -25.96 4.01
C LYS A 232 -4.05 -24.54 3.96
N LEU A 233 -4.94 -23.57 3.87
CA LEU A 233 -4.67 -22.17 4.19
C LEU A 233 -4.66 -22.01 5.71
N CYS A 234 -3.64 -21.35 6.23
CA CYS A 234 -3.39 -21.16 7.65
C CYS A 234 -2.90 -19.72 7.93
N ALA A 235 -3.02 -19.30 9.19
CA ALA A 235 -2.42 -18.08 9.73
C ALA A 235 -1.72 -18.39 11.06
N TYR A 236 -0.68 -17.64 11.41
CA TYR A 236 -0.04 -17.78 12.73
C TYR A 236 -0.91 -17.16 13.82
N LYS A 237 -0.98 -17.81 14.98
CA LYS A 237 -1.48 -17.22 16.22
C LYS A 237 -0.35 -16.46 16.93
N ALA A 238 -0.70 -15.65 17.92
CA ALA A 238 0.26 -14.90 18.72
C ALA A 238 1.30 -15.79 19.45
N ASP A 239 0.98 -17.06 19.72
CA ASP A 239 1.90 -18.04 20.31
C ASP A 239 2.81 -18.74 19.28
N GLY A 240 2.72 -18.35 18.01
CA GLY A 240 3.45 -18.91 16.88
C GLY A 240 2.84 -20.18 16.28
N THR A 241 1.81 -20.77 16.89
CA THR A 241 1.17 -21.96 16.31
C THR A 241 0.31 -21.61 15.10
N LEU A 242 0.08 -22.57 14.20
CA LEU A 242 -0.81 -22.37 13.06
C LEU A 242 -2.28 -22.57 13.45
N ALA A 243 -3.13 -21.65 13.02
CA ALA A 243 -4.56 -21.85 12.97
C ALA A 243 -4.91 -22.60 11.67
N GLU A 244 -5.37 -23.84 11.76
CA GLU A 244 -5.71 -24.68 10.59
C GLU A 244 -7.22 -24.74 10.32
N THR A 245 -8.03 -24.22 11.25
CA THR A 245 -9.47 -24.06 11.09
C THR A 245 -9.81 -22.61 10.81
N THR A 246 -10.45 -22.35 9.68
CA THR A 246 -10.87 -21.00 9.29
C THR A 246 -12.10 -20.59 10.09
N ASN A 247 -11.95 -19.59 10.97
CA ASN A 247 -13.03 -19.12 11.86
C ASN A 247 -13.79 -17.90 11.32
N ALA A 248 -13.63 -17.55 10.04
CA ALA A 248 -14.30 -16.40 9.43
C ALA A 248 -15.25 -16.83 8.31
N GLY A 249 -16.44 -16.23 8.27
CA GLY A 249 -17.29 -16.23 7.08
C GLY A 249 -16.52 -15.62 5.91
N GLY A 250 -16.57 -16.29 4.77
CA GLY A 250 -15.81 -15.91 3.59
C GLY A 250 -16.43 -14.78 2.80
N ASN A 251 -15.62 -14.00 2.09
CA ASN A 251 -16.16 -13.25 0.96
C ASN A 251 -16.43 -14.26 -0.16
N LYS A 252 -17.63 -14.25 -0.75
CA LYS A 252 -18.03 -15.17 -1.84
C LYS A 252 -17.88 -16.68 -1.54
N GLY A 253 -17.82 -17.07 -0.26
CA GLY A 253 -17.68 -18.47 0.16
C GLY A 253 -16.23 -18.92 0.41
N ASP A 254 -15.23 -18.10 0.06
CA ASP A 254 -13.82 -18.40 0.28
C ASP A 254 -13.44 -18.23 1.75
N LYS A 255 -12.87 -19.25 2.38
CA LYS A 255 -12.52 -19.20 3.79
C LYS A 255 -11.26 -18.36 4.04
N GLY A 256 -11.15 -17.85 5.26
CA GLY A 256 -10.11 -16.90 5.62
C GLY A 256 -9.89 -16.77 7.12
N TYR A 257 -9.06 -15.79 7.50
CA TYR A 257 -8.68 -15.52 8.89
C TYR A 257 -8.79 -14.04 9.21
N TRP A 258 -9.34 -13.76 10.39
CA TRP A 258 -9.23 -12.45 11.03
C TRP A 258 -7.87 -12.32 11.69
N LEU A 259 -7.25 -11.16 11.53
CA LEU A 259 -5.95 -10.82 12.10
C LEU A 259 -6.07 -9.61 13.02
N GLY A 260 -5.31 -9.61 14.10
CA GLY A 260 -5.15 -8.45 14.97
C GLY A 260 -4.12 -7.46 14.43
N ALA A 261 -3.89 -6.37 15.17
CA ALA A 261 -2.88 -5.36 14.82
C ALA A 261 -1.44 -5.91 14.75
N ASP A 262 -1.18 -7.06 15.36
CA ASP A 262 0.10 -7.78 15.33
C ASP A 262 0.26 -8.69 14.09
N GLY A 263 -0.72 -8.69 13.17
CA GLY A 263 -0.75 -9.56 12.00
C GLY A 263 -0.99 -11.04 12.33
N CYS A 264 -1.34 -11.36 13.58
CA CYS A 264 -1.62 -12.72 14.02
C CYS A 264 -3.12 -13.01 14.04
N GLN A 265 -3.46 -14.27 13.83
CA GLN A 265 -4.80 -14.80 13.85
C GLN A 265 -5.50 -14.51 15.16
N CYS A 266 -6.68 -13.90 15.05
CA CYS A 266 -7.57 -13.64 16.17
C CYS A 266 -8.99 -14.11 15.85
N SER A 267 -9.83 -14.17 16.89
CA SER A 267 -11.28 -14.38 16.68
C SER A 267 -11.92 -13.07 16.25
N TRP A 268 -13.05 -13.13 15.53
CA TRP A 268 -13.84 -11.94 15.23
C TRP A 268 -14.31 -11.28 16.53
N LYS A 269 -13.72 -10.14 16.87
CA LYS A 269 -14.03 -9.39 18.09
C LYS A 269 -13.72 -7.90 17.89
N LYS A 270 -14.73 -7.07 18.19
CA LYS A 270 -14.62 -5.61 18.24
C LYS A 270 -13.42 -5.17 19.08
N GLY A 271 -12.60 -4.28 18.52
CA GLY A 271 -11.36 -3.76 19.09
C GLY A 271 -10.16 -4.71 19.03
N VAL A 272 -10.31 -5.91 18.48
CA VAL A 272 -9.25 -6.93 18.40
C VAL A 272 -8.95 -7.32 16.96
N SER A 273 -9.97 -7.46 16.11
CA SER A 273 -9.80 -7.79 14.69
C SER A 273 -9.62 -6.53 13.85
N TYR A 274 -8.60 -6.53 12.99
CA TYR A 274 -8.23 -5.38 12.17
C TYR A 274 -8.45 -5.60 10.70
N ILE A 275 -7.86 -6.68 10.20
CA ILE A 275 -8.04 -7.10 8.82
C ILE A 275 -8.52 -8.54 8.78
N TYR A 276 -9.07 -8.94 7.65
CA TYR A 276 -9.18 -10.33 7.30
C TYR A 276 -8.57 -10.56 5.94
N PHE A 277 -8.04 -11.76 5.74
CA PHE A 277 -7.63 -12.19 4.42
C PHE A 277 -8.32 -13.49 4.03
N THR A 278 -8.45 -13.68 2.73
CA THR A 278 -8.90 -14.91 2.08
C THR A 278 -8.03 -15.18 0.87
N TYR A 279 -8.09 -16.42 0.37
CA TYR A 279 -7.41 -16.83 -0.86
C TYR A 279 -8.44 -17.42 -1.81
N ASP A 280 -8.50 -16.92 -3.03
CA ASP A 280 -9.36 -17.49 -4.07
C ASP A 280 -8.56 -18.46 -4.98
N ALA A 281 -9.27 -19.46 -5.50
CA ALA A 281 -8.67 -20.54 -6.31
C ALA A 281 -7.87 -20.07 -7.55
N PRO A 282 -8.18 -18.92 -8.19
CA PRO A 282 -7.35 -18.35 -9.26
C PRO A 282 -5.95 -17.86 -8.86
N GLY A 283 -5.60 -17.85 -7.57
CA GLY A 283 -4.28 -17.39 -7.13
C GLY A 283 -4.25 -15.95 -6.63
N LYS A 284 -5.36 -15.44 -6.10
CA LYS A 284 -5.39 -14.09 -5.54
C LYS A 284 -5.54 -14.15 -4.02
N ILE A 285 -4.85 -13.25 -3.35
CA ILE A 285 -5.12 -12.96 -1.95
C ILE A 285 -6.01 -11.74 -1.88
N GLY A 286 -7.14 -11.93 -1.22
CA GLY A 286 -8.07 -10.87 -0.90
C GLY A 286 -7.83 -10.39 0.53
N VAL A 287 -7.67 -9.09 0.71
CA VAL A 287 -7.61 -8.46 2.04
C VAL A 287 -8.78 -7.49 2.20
N GLY A 288 -9.48 -7.57 3.33
CA GLY A 288 -10.49 -6.62 3.73
C GLY A 288 -10.27 -6.14 5.16
N GLN A 289 -10.92 -5.06 5.54
CA GLN A 289 -10.78 -4.46 6.87
C GLN A 289 -12.05 -4.65 7.72
N MET A 290 -11.89 -4.57 9.04
CA MET A 290 -13.00 -4.32 9.96
C MET A 290 -13.62 -2.95 9.64
N SER A 291 -14.95 -2.84 9.67
CA SER A 291 -15.63 -1.55 9.49
C SER A 291 -15.26 -0.56 10.61
N THR A 292 -15.22 0.73 10.28
CA THR A 292 -15.02 1.81 11.26
C THR A 292 -16.06 1.82 12.38
N ALA A 293 -17.29 1.36 12.10
CA ALA A 293 -18.35 1.25 13.11
C ALA A 293 -18.06 0.17 14.18
N ASP A 294 -17.30 -0.86 13.79
CA ASP A 294 -17.03 -2.01 14.64
C ASP A 294 -15.73 -1.86 15.46
N GLN A 295 -14.99 -0.77 15.30
CA GLN A 295 -13.71 -0.42 15.97
C GLN A 295 -12.64 -1.52 15.87
N GLY A 296 -11.49 -1.18 15.30
CA GLY A 296 -10.42 -2.12 14.97
C GLY A 296 -9.88 -1.92 13.56
N ASN A 297 -10.41 -1.01 12.76
CA ASN A 297 -9.90 -0.78 11.40
C ASN A 297 -8.46 -0.25 11.40
N VAL A 298 -7.75 -0.57 10.32
CA VAL A 298 -6.47 0.03 9.98
C VAL A 298 -6.75 1.45 9.45
N LYS A 299 -6.00 2.45 9.90
CA LYS A 299 -6.22 3.86 9.54
C LYS A 299 -5.29 4.28 8.42
N LEU A 300 -5.58 5.43 7.81
CA LEU A 300 -4.64 6.03 6.88
C LEU A 300 -3.27 6.24 7.55
N GLY A 301 -2.20 5.88 6.84
CA GLY A 301 -0.82 5.89 7.32
C GLY A 301 -0.38 4.62 8.05
N ASP A 302 -1.32 3.77 8.50
CA ASP A 302 -0.96 2.53 9.17
C ASP A 302 -0.42 1.50 8.15
N SER A 303 0.44 0.62 8.67
CA SER A 303 0.89 -0.57 7.95
C SER A 303 0.86 -1.78 8.87
N LEU A 304 0.56 -2.95 8.30
CA LEU A 304 0.46 -4.21 9.01
C LEU A 304 1.11 -5.31 8.17
N THR A 305 2.13 -5.93 8.72
CA THR A 305 2.75 -7.11 8.12
C THR A 305 2.09 -8.38 8.66
N PHE A 306 1.68 -9.27 7.76
CA PHE A 306 1.13 -10.57 8.13
C PHE A 306 1.64 -11.67 7.19
N TYR A 307 1.37 -12.91 7.58
CA TYR A 307 1.83 -14.09 6.84
C TYR A 307 0.67 -15.00 6.51
N VAL A 308 0.60 -15.40 5.25
CA VAL A 308 -0.33 -16.42 4.77
C VAL A 308 0.46 -17.71 4.59
N VAL A 309 -0.02 -18.79 5.20
CA VAL A 309 0.69 -20.07 5.20
C VAL A 309 -0.15 -21.11 4.47
N PHE A 310 0.42 -21.71 3.42
CA PHE A 310 -0.13 -22.89 2.79
C PHE A 310 0.60 -24.12 3.33
N LYS A 311 -0.14 -25.13 3.77
CA LYS A 311 0.42 -26.34 4.39
C LYS A 311 -0.02 -27.58 3.61
N ASN A 312 0.92 -28.45 3.27
CA ASN A 312 0.65 -29.76 2.68
C ASN A 312 1.68 -30.79 3.19
N GLU A 313 1.22 -31.94 3.70
CA GLU A 313 2.07 -33.08 4.09
C GLU A 313 3.35 -32.70 4.88
N GLY A 314 3.22 -31.79 5.85
CA GLY A 314 4.33 -31.33 6.70
C GLY A 314 5.17 -30.20 6.11
N LYS A 315 5.05 -29.90 4.82
CA LYS A 315 5.64 -28.74 4.16
C LYS A 315 4.79 -27.50 4.34
N ARG A 316 5.44 -26.34 4.30
CA ARG A 316 4.83 -25.03 4.49
C ARG A 316 5.38 -24.05 3.48
N ALA A 317 4.50 -23.43 2.71
CA ALA A 317 4.81 -22.29 1.86
C ALA A 317 4.26 -21.03 2.55
N VAL A 318 5.13 -20.04 2.77
CA VAL A 318 4.77 -18.82 3.50
C VAL A 318 4.83 -17.64 2.55
N VAL A 319 3.74 -16.90 2.46
CA VAL A 319 3.69 -15.65 1.70
C VAL A 319 3.61 -14.50 2.70
N THR A 320 4.53 -13.55 2.57
CA THR A 320 4.56 -12.35 3.40
C THR A 320 3.75 -11.24 2.74
N PHE A 321 2.88 -10.59 3.51
CA PHE A 321 2.11 -9.43 3.07
C PHE A 321 2.42 -8.23 3.92
N ASN A 322 2.68 -7.10 3.28
CA ASN A 322 2.71 -5.78 3.90
C ASN A 322 1.47 -5.02 3.45
N TYR A 323 0.47 -4.96 4.33
CA TYR A 323 -0.75 -4.22 4.10
C TYR A 323 -0.54 -2.76 4.50
N VAL A 324 -0.64 -1.83 3.57
CA VAL A 324 -0.38 -0.41 3.77
C VAL A 324 -1.64 0.36 3.40
N VAL A 325 -2.11 1.19 4.33
CA VAL A 325 -3.31 1.99 4.13
C VAL A 325 -2.90 3.41 3.81
N ASN A 326 -2.72 3.69 2.52
CA ASN A 326 -2.23 4.98 2.03
C ASN A 326 -2.93 5.41 0.73
N THR A 327 -4.01 4.73 0.33
CA THR A 327 -4.71 5.03 -0.92
C THR A 327 -5.96 5.88 -0.66
N LEU A 328 -6.07 6.97 -1.41
CA LEU A 328 -7.25 7.80 -1.60
C LEU A 328 -7.92 7.36 -2.90
N ASP A 329 -9.04 6.65 -2.82
CA ASP A 329 -9.70 6.08 -4.00
C ASP A 329 -11.07 6.75 -4.21
N GLU A 330 -11.30 7.29 -5.41
CA GLU A 330 -12.54 8.00 -5.74
C GLU A 330 -13.81 7.14 -5.67
N ALA A 331 -13.67 5.80 -5.62
CA ALA A 331 -14.76 4.87 -5.43
C ALA A 331 -15.27 4.80 -3.97
N TRP A 332 -14.52 5.33 -3.00
CA TRP A 332 -14.84 5.23 -1.58
C TRP A 332 -14.98 6.61 -0.94
N SER A 333 -15.83 6.69 0.09
CA SER A 333 -15.93 7.91 0.88
C SER A 333 -14.68 8.07 1.73
N PHE A 334 -14.20 9.30 1.84
CA PHE A 334 -13.02 9.66 2.62
C PHE A 334 -13.35 10.76 3.64
N THR A 335 -12.87 10.57 4.86
CA THR A 335 -12.90 11.60 5.91
C THR A 335 -11.45 11.99 6.21
N PRO A 336 -11.02 13.21 5.87
CA PRO A 336 -9.68 13.69 6.19
C PRO A 336 -9.37 13.58 7.69
N VAL A 337 -8.08 13.40 7.99
CA VAL A 337 -7.52 13.45 9.34
C VAL A 337 -6.28 14.32 9.31
N ASP A 338 -6.05 15.11 10.35
CA ASP A 338 -4.86 15.94 10.44
C ASP A 338 -3.62 15.05 10.63
N GLY A 339 -2.56 15.29 9.87
CA GLY A 339 -1.29 14.58 10.05
C GLY A 339 -0.36 14.59 8.84
N ASN A 340 0.86 14.14 9.08
CA ASN A 340 1.89 14.02 8.04
C ASN A 340 1.89 12.61 7.49
N PHE A 341 1.80 12.49 6.17
CA PHE A 341 1.77 11.21 5.48
C PHE A 341 2.79 11.17 4.36
N ASP A 342 3.39 10.01 4.16
CA ASP A 342 4.30 9.76 3.06
C ASP A 342 3.75 8.67 2.14
N ASN A 343 4.08 8.75 0.85
CA ASN A 343 3.62 7.84 -0.20
C ASN A 343 2.08 7.67 -0.23
N ILE A 344 1.33 8.78 -0.25
CA ILE A 344 -0.12 8.75 -0.44
C ILE A 344 -0.42 8.49 -1.92
N HIS A 345 -1.20 7.46 -2.22
CA HIS A 345 -1.65 7.16 -3.58
C HIS A 345 -3.06 7.72 -3.81
N LEU A 346 -3.31 8.39 -4.93
CA LEU A 346 -4.63 8.80 -5.37
C LEU A 346 -5.05 7.95 -6.58
N LYS A 347 -6.05 7.10 -6.40
CA LYS A 347 -6.72 6.37 -7.47
C LYS A 347 -7.91 7.16 -7.95
N ARG A 348 -7.72 7.88 -9.05
CA ARG A 348 -8.73 8.74 -9.64
C ARG A 348 -8.46 8.97 -11.11
N SER A 349 -9.45 8.69 -11.96
CA SER A 349 -9.32 8.94 -13.40
C SER A 349 -9.45 10.43 -13.74
N PHE A 350 -8.43 10.94 -14.44
CA PHE A 350 -8.43 12.25 -15.09
C PHE A 350 -8.37 12.10 -16.61
N VAL A 351 -8.96 13.06 -17.32
CA VAL A 351 -8.88 13.15 -18.79
C VAL A 351 -7.94 14.27 -19.21
N LYS A 352 -7.48 14.24 -20.46
CA LYS A 352 -6.81 15.39 -21.07
C LYS A 352 -7.75 16.62 -21.06
N GLY A 353 -7.20 17.78 -20.70
CA GLY A 353 -7.91 19.04 -20.59
C GLY A 353 -8.29 19.37 -19.15
N TRP A 354 -9.38 20.15 -18.97
CA TRP A 354 -9.83 20.55 -17.64
C TRP A 354 -10.55 19.41 -16.91
N ASN A 355 -10.19 19.26 -15.64
CA ASN A 355 -10.80 18.41 -14.63
C ASN A 355 -11.09 19.27 -13.39
N THR A 356 -11.88 18.78 -12.45
CA THR A 356 -11.98 19.39 -11.11
C THR A 356 -11.11 18.63 -10.13
N LEU A 357 -10.62 19.24 -9.05
CA LEU A 357 -9.83 18.54 -8.03
C LEU A 357 -10.08 19.16 -6.66
N SER A 358 -10.20 18.33 -5.64
CA SER A 358 -10.14 18.72 -4.23
C SER A 358 -9.32 17.69 -3.49
N LEU A 359 -8.28 18.14 -2.78
CA LEU A 359 -7.41 17.29 -1.97
C LEU A 359 -7.35 17.81 -0.53
N PRO A 360 -7.17 16.93 0.47
CA PRO A 360 -7.12 17.32 1.87
C PRO A 360 -5.74 17.83 2.30
N PHE A 361 -4.84 18.12 1.36
CA PHE A 361 -3.49 18.60 1.59
C PHE A 361 -3.13 19.62 0.50
N ASP A 362 -2.18 20.50 0.79
CA ASP A 362 -1.64 21.42 -0.17
C ASP A 362 -0.55 20.77 -1.02
N LEU A 363 -0.30 21.37 -2.19
CA LEU A 363 0.83 21.06 -3.05
C LEU A 363 1.41 22.38 -3.49
N ASP A 364 2.72 22.54 -3.36
CA ASP A 364 3.38 23.62 -4.06
C ASP A 364 3.38 23.35 -5.59
N LYS A 365 3.81 24.36 -6.34
CA LYS A 365 3.86 24.28 -7.81
C LYS A 365 4.75 23.14 -8.30
N GLU A 366 5.89 22.90 -7.66
CA GLU A 366 6.89 21.92 -8.08
C GLU A 366 6.36 20.50 -7.84
N GLN A 367 5.75 20.26 -6.68
CA GLN A 367 5.08 19.01 -6.35
C GLN A 367 3.92 18.73 -7.31
N LEU A 368 3.07 19.73 -7.58
CA LEU A 368 1.97 19.59 -8.52
C LEU A 368 2.45 19.17 -9.91
N GLN A 369 3.47 19.84 -10.43
CA GLN A 369 4.05 19.52 -11.75
C GLN A 369 4.80 18.18 -11.76
N THR A 370 5.39 17.79 -10.64
CA THR A 370 6.05 16.49 -10.50
C THR A 370 5.02 15.35 -10.58
N VAL A 371 3.89 15.50 -9.90
CA VAL A 371 2.86 14.45 -9.82
C VAL A 371 1.97 14.41 -11.05
N PHE A 372 1.51 15.57 -11.52
CA PHE A 372 0.52 15.66 -12.59
C PHE A 372 1.13 15.97 -13.98
N GLY A 373 2.43 16.22 -14.06
CA GLY A 373 3.17 16.54 -15.28
C GLY A 373 3.58 18.01 -15.38
N SER A 374 4.63 18.30 -16.15
CA SER A 374 5.25 19.64 -16.27
C SER A 374 4.28 20.75 -16.66
N ASP A 375 3.27 20.43 -17.46
CA ASP A 375 2.29 21.38 -17.99
C ASP A 375 1.01 21.44 -17.15
N ALA A 376 0.96 20.72 -16.02
CA ALA A 376 -0.14 20.79 -15.09
C ALA A 376 -0.28 22.21 -14.52
N LYS A 377 -1.51 22.72 -14.53
CA LYS A 377 -1.86 24.03 -13.99
C LYS A 377 -3.22 23.99 -13.33
N THR A 378 -3.38 24.81 -12.31
CA THR A 378 -4.63 24.95 -11.56
C THR A 378 -5.28 26.30 -11.87
N ALA A 379 -6.60 26.34 -11.83
CA ALA A 379 -7.35 27.59 -11.80
C ALA A 379 -8.23 27.62 -10.54
N GLU A 380 -8.03 28.65 -9.74
CA GLU A 380 -8.76 28.88 -8.49
C GLU A 380 -10.03 29.67 -8.75
N PHE A 381 -11.08 29.38 -7.98
CA PHE A 381 -12.30 30.18 -8.00
C PHE A 381 -11.98 31.61 -7.57
N SER A 382 -12.25 32.59 -8.42
CA SER A 382 -11.89 33.99 -8.19
C SER A 382 -13.05 34.79 -7.60
N ASN A 383 -14.17 34.85 -8.33
CA ASN A 383 -15.34 35.63 -7.94
C ASN A 383 -16.58 35.22 -8.75
N THR A 384 -17.71 35.82 -8.40
CA THR A 384 -18.91 35.81 -9.23
C THR A 384 -19.33 37.23 -9.61
N ASP A 385 -19.77 37.40 -10.85
CA ASP A 385 -20.43 38.61 -11.33
C ASP A 385 -21.73 38.22 -12.04
N GLY A 386 -22.84 38.32 -11.31
CA GLY A 386 -24.15 37.85 -11.76
C GLY A 386 -24.17 36.34 -12.02
N ASN A 387 -24.13 35.96 -13.31
CA ASN A 387 -24.09 34.56 -13.76
C ASN A 387 -22.71 34.10 -14.20
N ASN A 388 -21.73 35.00 -14.20
CA ASN A 388 -20.36 34.68 -14.56
C ASN A 388 -19.67 34.10 -13.33
N VAL A 389 -19.20 32.86 -13.45
CA VAL A 389 -18.31 32.20 -12.50
C VAL A 389 -16.91 32.30 -13.07
N ASN A 390 -16.05 33.05 -12.38
CA ASN A 390 -14.73 33.41 -12.86
C ASN A 390 -13.67 32.63 -12.11
N PHE A 391 -12.75 32.05 -12.87
CA PHE A 391 -11.55 31.39 -12.36
C PHE A 391 -10.31 32.16 -12.80
N SER A 392 -9.27 32.11 -11.97
CA SER A 392 -7.97 32.67 -12.30
C SER A 392 -6.92 31.58 -12.23
N THR A 393 -6.00 31.54 -13.20
CA THR A 393 -4.88 30.61 -13.16
C THR A 393 -4.05 30.88 -11.89
N ALA A 394 -3.84 29.84 -11.10
CA ALA A 394 -3.07 29.94 -9.86
C ALA A 394 -1.57 29.81 -10.13
N THR A 395 -0.77 30.52 -9.33
CA THR A 395 0.69 30.54 -9.46
C THR A 395 1.41 29.69 -8.41
N GLY A 396 0.71 29.33 -7.31
CA GLY A 396 1.30 28.70 -6.13
C GLY A 396 1.06 27.20 -5.96
N GLY A 397 0.30 26.55 -6.84
CA GLY A 397 -0.04 25.12 -6.72
C GLY A 397 -1.50 24.89 -6.32
N LEU A 398 -1.73 24.10 -5.27
CA LEU A 398 -3.05 23.72 -4.74
C LEU A 398 -3.07 23.91 -3.21
N LYS A 399 -4.20 24.37 -2.67
CA LYS A 399 -4.40 24.50 -1.22
C LYS A 399 -5.28 23.37 -0.69
N ALA A 400 -4.98 22.91 0.53
CA ALA A 400 -5.76 21.88 1.22
C ALA A 400 -7.24 22.28 1.31
N ASN A 401 -8.13 21.33 1.00
CA ASN A 401 -9.59 21.44 1.05
C ASN A 401 -10.21 22.57 0.20
N VAL A 402 -9.43 23.20 -0.68
CA VAL A 402 -9.92 24.19 -1.64
C VAL A 402 -10.07 23.52 -3.01
N PRO A 403 -11.31 23.37 -3.52
CA PRO A 403 -11.50 22.79 -4.83
C PRO A 403 -11.01 23.73 -5.93
N VAL A 404 -10.41 23.17 -6.99
CA VAL A 404 -9.85 23.89 -8.14
C VAL A 404 -10.25 23.24 -9.46
N LEU A 405 -10.02 23.94 -10.57
CA LEU A 405 -9.90 23.32 -11.88
C LEU A 405 -8.44 22.89 -12.09
N LEU A 406 -8.22 21.69 -12.59
CA LEU A 406 -6.90 21.14 -12.92
C LEU A 406 -6.84 20.87 -14.42
N TRP A 407 -5.89 21.48 -15.12
CA TRP A 407 -5.59 21.16 -16.50
C TRP A 407 -4.47 20.12 -16.58
N LEU A 408 -4.67 19.09 -17.41
CA LEU A 408 -3.67 18.08 -17.73
C LEU A 408 -3.51 17.93 -19.24
N ASP A 409 -2.26 17.76 -19.70
CA ASP A 409 -1.99 17.48 -21.11
C ASP A 409 -2.19 16.00 -21.48
N ASN A 410 -2.13 15.12 -20.49
CA ASN A 410 -2.31 13.68 -20.62
C ASN A 410 -3.33 13.17 -19.61
N ALA A 411 -4.10 12.15 -20.00
CA ALA A 411 -4.95 11.42 -19.08
C ALA A 411 -4.10 10.51 -18.17
N GLY A 412 -4.65 10.15 -17.01
CA GLY A 412 -4.03 9.25 -16.04
C GLY A 412 -5.00 8.90 -14.92
N ASP A 413 -4.66 7.90 -14.11
CA ASP A 413 -5.55 7.36 -13.07
C ASP A 413 -4.88 6.97 -11.75
N ASP A 414 -3.55 7.03 -11.67
CA ASP A 414 -2.76 6.67 -10.49
C ASP A 414 -1.65 7.70 -10.24
N TYR A 415 -1.61 8.26 -9.03
CA TYR A 415 -0.75 9.37 -8.65
C TYR A 415 -0.21 9.17 -7.23
N THR A 416 1.08 9.41 -7.01
CA THR A 416 1.71 9.28 -5.69
C THR A 416 2.20 10.63 -5.19
N PHE A 417 1.88 10.95 -3.94
CA PHE A 417 2.32 12.15 -3.24
C PHE A 417 3.22 11.78 -2.07
N ASN A 418 4.36 12.46 -1.97
CA ASN A 418 5.33 12.22 -0.91
C ASN A 418 5.31 13.39 0.08
N ASN A 419 5.45 13.07 1.37
CA ASN A 419 5.54 14.06 2.45
C ASN A 419 4.42 15.13 2.44
N VAL A 420 3.17 14.71 2.36
CA VAL A 420 2.01 15.62 2.41
C VAL A 420 1.53 15.85 3.84
N VAL A 421 1.02 17.05 4.10
CA VAL A 421 0.36 17.39 5.37
C VAL A 421 -1.13 17.45 5.12
N MET A 422 -1.87 16.47 5.64
CA MET A 422 -3.34 16.48 5.57
C MET A 422 -3.92 17.40 6.63
N GLU A 423 -4.98 18.08 6.22
CA GLU A 423 -5.76 19.01 7.02
C GLU A 423 -7.24 18.63 6.96
N THR A 424 -7.91 18.67 8.10
CA THR A 424 -9.35 18.58 8.21
C THR A 424 -9.98 19.94 7.95
N SER A 425 -11.15 19.94 7.30
CA SER A 425 -11.95 21.14 7.12
C SER A 425 -13.43 20.84 7.27
N SER A 426 -14.15 21.75 7.93
CA SER A 426 -15.62 21.75 7.95
C SER A 426 -16.22 22.36 6.68
N THR A 427 -15.40 23.03 5.88
CA THR A 427 -15.78 23.66 4.61
C THR A 427 -14.97 23.05 3.45
N LEU A 428 -15.66 22.39 2.53
CA LEU A 428 -15.07 21.82 1.32
C LEU A 428 -15.57 22.59 0.10
N GLN A 429 -15.33 23.89 0.09
CA GLN A 429 -15.82 24.78 -0.97
C GLN A 429 -14.98 26.04 -1.10
N ALA A 430 -14.99 26.63 -2.30
CA ALA A 430 -14.56 28.00 -2.54
C ALA A 430 -15.79 28.89 -2.67
N ASP A 431 -15.86 29.94 -1.84
CA ASP A 431 -17.02 30.81 -1.72
C ASP A 431 -17.06 31.89 -2.81
N GLY A 432 -18.20 31.99 -3.49
CA GLY A 432 -18.49 33.02 -4.48
C GLY A 432 -19.78 33.79 -4.23
N ASN A 433 -20.28 33.84 -3.00
CA ASN A 433 -21.59 34.38 -2.59
C ASN A 433 -22.80 33.70 -3.25
N THR A 434 -22.94 33.82 -4.57
CA THR A 434 -24.08 33.33 -5.37
C THR A 434 -23.81 31.93 -5.96
N TRP A 435 -22.57 31.66 -6.34
CA TRP A 435 -22.12 30.36 -6.83
C TRP A 435 -20.99 29.85 -5.96
N LEU A 436 -20.96 28.55 -5.75
CA LEU A 436 -19.95 27.87 -4.94
C LEU A 436 -19.31 26.78 -5.79
N LEU A 437 -17.98 26.67 -5.77
CA LEU A 437 -17.31 25.44 -6.20
C LEU A 437 -17.18 24.54 -4.99
N LYS A 438 -17.85 23.39 -5.00
CA LYS A 438 -17.89 22.45 -3.88
C LYS A 438 -17.10 21.21 -4.21
N GLY A 439 -16.14 20.86 -3.37
CA GLY A 439 -15.45 19.58 -3.43
C GLY A 439 -16.32 18.46 -2.88
N ASN A 440 -15.91 17.22 -3.12
CA ASN A 440 -16.59 16.03 -2.63
C ASN A 440 -15.57 14.95 -2.25
N TYR A 441 -15.63 14.47 -1.00
CA TYR A 441 -14.89 13.29 -0.58
C TYR A 441 -15.76 12.03 -0.44
N ASN A 442 -17.07 12.11 -0.69
CA ASN A 442 -17.92 10.92 -0.67
C ASN A 442 -17.72 10.06 -1.93
N ALA A 443 -17.88 8.74 -1.79
CA ALA A 443 -17.85 7.80 -2.91
C ALA A 443 -18.75 8.25 -4.07
N GLU A 444 -19.96 8.70 -3.74
CA GLU A 444 -20.90 9.32 -4.66
C GLU A 444 -21.75 10.37 -3.93
N SER A 445 -21.90 11.54 -4.54
CA SER A 445 -22.85 12.58 -4.13
C SER A 445 -23.79 12.91 -5.28
N ASN A 446 -25.10 12.95 -4.99
CA ASN A 446 -26.11 13.40 -5.95
C ASN A 446 -25.99 14.91 -6.16
N LEU A 447 -26.09 15.35 -7.41
CA LEU A 447 -26.19 16.76 -7.73
C LEU A 447 -27.63 17.25 -7.56
N ALA A 448 -27.80 18.47 -7.04
CA ALA A 448 -29.10 19.13 -6.98
C ALA A 448 -29.52 19.63 -8.38
N GLU A 449 -30.80 19.91 -8.57
CA GLU A 449 -31.26 20.56 -9.80
C GLU A 449 -30.57 21.92 -9.95
N ASN A 450 -30.06 22.21 -11.15
CA ASN A 450 -29.26 23.38 -11.51
C ASN A 450 -27.80 23.40 -11.04
N ASP A 451 -27.29 22.36 -10.38
CA ASP A 451 -25.84 22.20 -10.20
C ASP A 451 -25.15 21.92 -11.54
N TYR A 452 -23.85 22.21 -11.65
CA TYR A 452 -23.06 21.98 -12.84
C TYR A 452 -21.88 21.05 -12.58
N ILE A 453 -21.66 20.11 -13.50
CA ILE A 453 -20.53 19.18 -13.49
C ILE A 453 -19.65 19.38 -14.74
N LEU A 454 -18.34 19.23 -14.57
CA LEU A 454 -17.39 19.21 -15.67
C LEU A 454 -17.25 17.79 -16.22
N SER A 455 -17.54 17.59 -17.50
CA SER A 455 -17.37 16.32 -18.20
C SER A 455 -17.02 16.55 -19.67
N GLY A 456 -15.99 15.86 -20.16
CA GLY A 456 -15.53 16.02 -21.54
C GLY A 456 -15.08 17.44 -21.88
N ASN A 457 -14.45 18.13 -20.92
CA ASN A 457 -14.04 19.54 -21.03
C ASN A 457 -15.22 20.52 -21.24
N GLN A 458 -16.45 20.10 -20.92
CA GLN A 458 -17.67 20.90 -21.00
C GLN A 458 -18.42 20.90 -19.66
N TRP A 459 -19.09 22.00 -19.36
CA TRP A 459 -19.96 22.10 -18.18
C TRP A 459 -21.37 21.69 -18.52
N TRP A 460 -21.91 20.76 -17.76
CA TRP A 460 -23.23 20.18 -17.91
C TRP A 460 -24.09 20.56 -16.72
N LYS A 461 -25.25 21.16 -17.00
CA LYS A 461 -26.24 21.50 -15.98
C LYS A 461 -27.07 20.27 -15.62
N ASN A 462 -27.20 19.99 -14.33
CA ASN A 462 -28.07 18.95 -13.82
C ASN A 462 -29.53 19.39 -13.88
N SER A 463 -30.41 18.56 -14.45
CA SER A 463 -31.86 18.76 -14.47
C SER A 463 -32.55 17.93 -13.39
N SER A 464 -33.81 18.21 -13.07
CA SER A 464 -34.63 17.40 -12.16
C SER A 464 -34.84 15.95 -12.64
N THR A 465 -34.61 15.67 -13.93
CA THR A 465 -34.66 14.33 -14.52
C THR A 465 -33.29 13.68 -14.70
N SER A 466 -32.21 14.43 -14.50
CA SER A 466 -30.84 13.94 -14.61
C SER A 466 -30.43 13.26 -13.29
N ASN A 467 -29.62 12.20 -13.39
CA ASN A 467 -29.11 11.44 -12.26
C ASN A 467 -27.58 11.54 -12.15
N TYR A 468 -27.00 12.70 -12.52
CA TYR A 468 -25.56 12.92 -12.45
C TYR A 468 -25.06 12.84 -11.00
N LYS A 469 -23.95 12.14 -10.81
CA LYS A 469 -23.27 11.96 -9.52
C LYS A 469 -21.82 12.41 -9.62
N VAL A 470 -21.29 12.89 -8.50
CA VAL A 470 -19.88 13.27 -8.35
C VAL A 470 -19.20 12.27 -7.42
N LYS A 471 -18.07 11.72 -7.86
CA LYS A 471 -17.22 10.79 -7.09
C LYS A 471 -16.22 11.51 -6.19
N GLY A 472 -15.48 10.76 -5.36
CA GLY A 472 -14.49 11.29 -4.44
C GLY A 472 -13.40 12.13 -5.12
N PHE A 473 -12.87 13.09 -4.37
CA PHE A 473 -11.80 14.03 -4.75
C PHE A 473 -12.12 14.96 -5.94
N ARG A 474 -13.36 14.97 -6.43
CA ARG A 474 -13.86 15.85 -7.50
C ARG A 474 -14.55 17.10 -6.91
N ALA A 475 -14.85 18.06 -7.78
CA ALA A 475 -15.68 19.22 -7.43
C ALA A 475 -16.78 19.49 -8.48
N PHE A 476 -17.81 20.24 -8.07
CA PHE A 476 -18.95 20.68 -8.87
C PHE A 476 -19.38 22.09 -8.48
N ILE A 477 -20.08 22.79 -9.36
CA ILE A 477 -20.57 24.14 -9.10
C ILE A 477 -22.02 24.09 -8.66
N SER A 478 -22.34 24.79 -7.57
CA SER A 478 -23.69 24.87 -7.02
C SER A 478 -24.15 26.31 -6.88
N TYR A 479 -25.46 26.53 -7.01
CA TYR A 479 -26.08 27.85 -6.85
C TYR A 479 -26.55 28.01 -5.40
N ALA A 480 -25.98 28.99 -4.69
CA ALA A 480 -26.32 29.31 -3.30
C ALA A 480 -27.37 30.44 -3.16
N GLY A 481 -27.79 31.05 -4.28
CA GLY A 481 -28.79 32.12 -4.27
C GLY A 481 -30.24 31.63 -4.08
N ALA A 482 -31.14 32.55 -3.70
CA ALA A 482 -32.57 32.27 -3.64
C ALA A 482 -33.09 31.86 -5.03
N SER A 483 -33.73 30.69 -5.10
CA SER A 483 -34.18 30.01 -6.32
C SER A 483 -34.92 30.94 -7.28
N SER A 484 -34.29 31.27 -8.43
CA SER A 484 -34.97 31.81 -9.61
C SER A 484 -34.57 30.98 -10.83
N ALA A 485 -35.55 30.26 -11.38
CA ALA A 485 -35.40 29.07 -12.22
C ALA A 485 -34.90 29.30 -13.67
N ALA A 486 -34.05 30.29 -13.95
CA ALA A 486 -33.75 30.65 -15.35
C ALA A 486 -32.30 31.07 -15.66
N LYS A 487 -31.37 31.08 -14.70
CA LYS A 487 -30.04 31.64 -14.95
C LYS A 487 -29.05 30.56 -15.43
N GLN A 488 -28.68 30.64 -16.72
CA GLN A 488 -27.57 29.86 -17.30
C GLN A 488 -26.25 30.42 -16.76
N MET A 489 -25.39 29.54 -16.26
CA MET A 489 -24.05 29.89 -15.80
C MET A 489 -23.16 30.15 -17.02
N ASN A 490 -22.37 31.23 -16.96
CA ASN A 490 -21.23 31.45 -17.84
C ASN A 490 -19.97 31.19 -17.05
N LEU A 491 -18.98 30.52 -17.63
CA LEU A 491 -17.72 30.25 -16.96
C LEU A 491 -16.58 30.89 -17.74
N THR A 492 -15.67 31.54 -17.02
CA THR A 492 -14.44 32.09 -17.60
C THR A 492 -13.21 31.65 -16.81
N ILE A 493 -12.09 31.48 -17.51
CA ILE A 493 -10.75 31.32 -16.91
C ILE A 493 -9.90 32.46 -17.45
N ASP A 494 -9.32 33.29 -16.57
CA ASP A 494 -8.53 34.46 -16.95
C ASP A 494 -9.26 35.38 -17.96
N ASN A 495 -10.57 35.58 -17.76
CA ASN A 495 -11.46 36.33 -18.65
C ASN A 495 -11.68 35.71 -20.05
N HIS A 496 -11.28 34.46 -20.28
CA HIS A 496 -11.61 33.70 -21.49
C HIS A 496 -12.80 32.78 -21.24
N SER A 497 -13.85 32.89 -22.05
CA SER A 497 -15.09 32.11 -21.88
C SER A 497 -14.91 30.65 -22.27
N LEU A 498 -15.38 29.75 -21.40
CA LEU A 498 -15.58 28.34 -21.70
C LEU A 498 -17.05 28.10 -22.08
N THR A 499 -17.28 27.30 -23.12
CA THR A 499 -18.62 26.98 -23.61
C THR A 499 -19.37 26.05 -22.65
N THR A 500 -20.60 26.42 -22.26
CA THR A 500 -21.50 25.55 -21.47
C THR A 500 -22.47 24.81 -22.40
N SER A 501 -22.62 23.49 -22.24
CA SER A 501 -23.60 22.69 -23.00
C SER A 501 -24.86 22.53 -22.15
N ILE A 502 -26.05 22.71 -22.75
CA ILE A 502 -27.34 22.47 -22.09
C ILE A 502 -27.83 21.07 -22.47
N ASP A 503 -28.15 20.24 -21.48
CA ASP A 503 -28.83 18.96 -21.70
C ASP A 503 -30.33 19.19 -21.97
N ASP A 504 -30.90 18.33 -22.81
CA ASP A 504 -32.15 18.52 -23.55
C ASP A 504 -33.30 19.19 -22.76
N ILE A 505 -33.93 20.24 -23.33
CA ILE A 505 -35.21 20.75 -22.82
C ILE A 505 -36.25 19.65 -23.09
N SER A 506 -36.64 18.91 -22.05
CA SER A 506 -37.71 17.91 -22.09
C SER A 506 -39.09 18.58 -22.22
N VAL A 507 -39.33 19.29 -23.33
CA VAL A 507 -40.69 19.63 -23.72
C VAL A 507 -41.37 18.33 -24.07
N LYS A 508 -42.40 17.93 -23.29
CA LYS A 508 -43.31 16.84 -23.69
C LYS A 508 -43.70 17.07 -25.14
N GLN A 509 -43.30 16.14 -26.01
CA GLN A 509 -43.58 16.17 -27.44
C GLN A 509 -45.10 16.08 -27.67
N ASN A 510 -45.80 17.22 -27.61
CA ASN A 510 -47.16 17.28 -28.10
C ASN A 510 -47.08 17.25 -29.63
N SER A 511 -47.64 16.21 -30.23
CA SER A 511 -47.71 15.98 -31.68
C SER A 511 -48.54 17.02 -32.46
N ARG A 512 -48.94 18.12 -31.81
CA ARG A 512 -49.76 19.21 -32.36
C ARG A 512 -49.24 20.62 -32.02
N SER A 513 -47.94 20.77 -31.78
CA SER A 513 -47.37 22.08 -31.49
C SER A 513 -47.28 22.98 -32.73
N GLU A 514 -47.53 24.26 -32.52
CA GLU A 514 -47.48 25.29 -33.55
C GLU A 514 -46.05 25.49 -34.06
N MET A 515 -45.90 25.77 -35.35
CA MET A 515 -44.61 26.08 -35.97
C MET A 515 -44.56 27.56 -36.29
N PHE A 516 -43.38 28.17 -36.12
CA PHE A 516 -43.13 29.56 -36.45
C PHE A 516 -41.92 29.65 -37.38
N ASN A 517 -41.93 30.56 -38.34
CA ASN A 517 -40.71 30.90 -39.09
C ASN A 517 -39.79 31.80 -38.24
N LEU A 518 -38.60 32.13 -38.75
CA LEU A 518 -37.64 32.99 -38.04
C LEU A 518 -38.13 34.44 -37.83
N GLY A 519 -39.16 34.87 -38.55
CA GLY A 519 -39.82 36.16 -38.34
C GLY A 519 -40.93 36.13 -37.28
N GLY A 520 -41.12 35.01 -36.57
CA GLY A 520 -42.16 34.87 -35.55
C GLY A 520 -43.57 34.67 -36.12
N VAL A 521 -43.71 34.42 -37.42
CA VAL A 521 -45.00 34.17 -38.06
C VAL A 521 -45.34 32.69 -37.96
N ARG A 522 -46.56 32.37 -37.52
CA ARG A 522 -47.06 31.00 -37.46
C ARG A 522 -47.16 30.42 -38.87
N VAL A 523 -46.60 29.22 -39.07
CA VAL A 523 -46.56 28.50 -40.34
C VAL A 523 -47.15 27.10 -40.22
N ASN A 524 -47.59 26.54 -41.33
CA ASN A 524 -48.25 25.23 -41.37
C ASN A 524 -47.30 24.09 -41.81
N GLY A 525 -47.90 22.91 -41.99
CA GLY A 525 -47.26 21.68 -42.48
C GLY A 525 -46.39 21.81 -43.74
N GLN A 526 -46.68 22.78 -44.59
CA GLN A 526 -46.15 22.86 -45.95
C GLN A 526 -45.06 23.93 -46.12
N TYR A 527 -44.76 24.70 -45.08
CA TYR A 527 -43.68 25.67 -45.11
C TYR A 527 -42.33 24.97 -45.23
N ARG A 528 -41.54 25.38 -46.22
CA ARG A 528 -40.16 24.93 -46.44
C ARG A 528 -39.18 25.98 -45.92
N GLY A 529 -38.13 25.53 -45.25
CA GLY A 529 -37.13 26.37 -44.61
C GLY A 529 -37.01 26.10 -43.12
N VAL A 530 -36.37 27.03 -42.42
CA VAL A 530 -36.13 26.93 -40.98
C VAL A 530 -37.40 27.28 -40.22
N VAL A 531 -37.83 26.39 -39.33
CA VAL A 531 -38.97 26.61 -38.42
C VAL A 531 -38.56 26.39 -36.97
N LEU A 532 -39.24 27.08 -36.07
CA LEU A 532 -39.21 26.89 -34.63
C LEU A 532 -40.47 26.12 -34.23
N GLN A 533 -40.30 24.96 -33.60
CA GLN A 533 -41.41 24.15 -33.09
C GLN A 533 -40.97 23.56 -31.74
N ASN A 534 -41.81 23.65 -30.70
CA ASN A 534 -41.45 23.18 -29.35
C ASN A 534 -40.10 23.74 -28.83
N GLY A 535 -39.78 24.99 -29.15
CA GLY A 535 -38.50 25.62 -28.76
C GLY A 535 -37.26 25.06 -29.47
N LYS A 536 -37.42 24.15 -30.44
CA LYS A 536 -36.32 23.58 -31.25
C LYS A 536 -36.38 24.10 -32.69
N LYS A 537 -35.21 24.24 -33.30
CA LYS A 537 -35.03 24.65 -34.71
C LYS A 537 -35.04 23.41 -35.61
N TYR A 538 -35.92 23.38 -36.60
CA TYR A 538 -36.01 22.33 -37.61
C TYR A 538 -35.82 22.92 -39.01
N ILE A 539 -35.24 22.13 -39.92
CA ILE A 539 -35.26 22.44 -41.36
C ILE A 539 -36.32 21.56 -41.99
N ARG A 540 -37.37 22.18 -42.54
CA ARG A 540 -38.35 21.47 -43.37
C ARG A 540 -37.98 21.60 -44.84
N LYS A 541 -37.79 20.45 -45.48
CA LYS A 541 -37.40 20.35 -46.89
C LYS A 541 -38.60 20.25 -47.81
#